data_AF-A0A955M9E8-F1
#
_entry.id   AF-A0A955M9E8-F1
#
_cell.length_a   1.000
_cell.length_b   1.000
_cell.length_c   1.000
_cell.angle_alpha   90.00
_cell.angle_beta   90.00
_cell.angle_gamma   90.00
#
_symmetry.space_group_name_H-M   'P 1'
#
loop_
_entity.id
_entity.type
_entity.pdbx_description
1 polymer ?
#
loop_
_entity_poly.entity_id
_entity_poly.type
_entity_poly.pdbx_seq_one_letter_code
_entity_poly.pdbx_strand_id
1 'polypeptide(L)'
;FCQNWDISKSREWDRLTDQASPQTIASAAKELGCRSVAFTYNDPVIFAEYAIDIARESRRLDIKTVAVTAGYINPAARAEFFRHMDAANVDLKAFSEEFYRNVTLSSLQPVLDSLVYIRHETDVWLEITTLLIPGKNDDPAEIGAMCEWVRDRLGDDVPLHLTAFHPDYKMLDVPATSAEVLNRCREIALKAGLKFVYTGNVHDQVGSSTYCPGCGTCVIERDWYVLGAYRLKNKNQCDQCGTVLPGRFDDRPGTWGARRQPVRLADFQ
;
A
#
# COMPACT_ATOMS: atom_id res chain seq x y z
N PHE A 1 -10.14 -14.93 -2.76
CA PHE A 1 -9.38 -14.23 -1.72
C PHE A 1 -9.52 -12.71 -1.76
N CYS A 2 -10.07 -12.07 -2.81
CA CYS A 2 -10.29 -10.62 -2.78
C CYS A 2 -11.21 -10.25 -1.60
N GLN A 3 -10.69 -9.49 -0.63
CA GLN A 3 -11.42 -9.10 0.59
C GLN A 3 -12.40 -7.96 0.33
N ASN A 4 -12.24 -7.23 -0.78
CA ASN A 4 -13.16 -6.17 -1.24
C ASN A 4 -13.92 -6.63 -2.50
N TRP A 5 -14.29 -7.91 -2.56
CA TRP A 5 -14.92 -8.50 -3.75
C TRP A 5 -16.31 -7.94 -4.01
N ASP A 6 -17.01 -7.53 -2.96
CA ASP A 6 -18.30 -6.87 -3.00
C ASP A 6 -18.25 -5.53 -3.75
N ILE A 7 -17.16 -4.78 -3.60
CA ILE A 7 -16.90 -3.53 -4.33
C ILE A 7 -16.34 -3.84 -5.72
N SER A 8 -15.33 -4.71 -5.80
CA SER A 8 -14.56 -4.90 -7.05
C SER A 8 -15.21 -5.82 -8.09
N LYS A 9 -16.19 -6.62 -7.67
CA LYS A 9 -16.98 -7.51 -8.54
C LYS A 9 -18.46 -7.13 -8.56
N SER A 10 -18.84 -5.97 -7.99
CA SER A 10 -20.20 -5.46 -8.14
C SER A 10 -20.51 -5.27 -9.62
N ARG A 11 -21.59 -5.91 -10.08
CA ARG A 11 -22.21 -5.63 -11.39
C ARG A 11 -23.33 -4.60 -11.25
N GLU A 12 -23.69 -4.23 -10.02
CA GLU A 12 -24.76 -3.31 -9.70
C GLU A 12 -24.17 -1.91 -9.44
N TRP A 13 -24.59 -0.96 -10.28
CA TRP A 13 -24.27 0.47 -10.19
C TRP A 13 -25.00 1.19 -9.05
N ASP A 14 -25.59 0.47 -8.08
CA ASP A 14 -26.67 1.03 -7.25
C ASP A 14 -26.35 1.20 -5.76
N ARG A 15 -25.17 0.78 -5.25
CA ARG A 15 -24.91 0.81 -3.79
C ARG A 15 -23.75 1.67 -3.30
N LEU A 16 -22.76 1.99 -4.14
CA LEU A 16 -21.54 2.68 -3.71
C LEU A 16 -20.99 3.68 -4.74
N THR A 17 -21.79 4.09 -5.72
CA THR A 17 -21.35 4.99 -6.79
C THR A 17 -22.02 6.34 -6.64
N ASP A 18 -21.19 7.38 -6.55
CA ASP A 18 -21.60 8.77 -6.74
C ASP A 18 -21.02 9.23 -8.08
N GLN A 19 -21.76 10.06 -8.81
CA GLN A 19 -21.20 10.71 -9.99
C GLN A 19 -20.30 11.84 -9.50
N ALA A 20 -19.01 11.73 -9.81
CA ALA A 20 -18.06 12.75 -9.46
C ALA A 20 -17.19 13.07 -10.68
N SER A 21 -17.00 14.36 -10.89
CA SER A 21 -15.98 14.82 -11.84
C SER A 21 -14.61 14.81 -11.15
N PRO A 22 -13.51 14.80 -11.92
CA PRO A 22 -12.17 15.01 -11.38
C PRO A 22 -12.06 16.26 -10.50
N GLN A 23 -12.71 17.35 -10.91
CA GLN A 23 -12.73 18.62 -10.18
C GLN A 23 -13.49 18.48 -8.86
N THR A 24 -14.65 17.83 -8.86
CA THR A 24 -15.46 17.58 -7.67
C THR A 24 -14.66 16.80 -6.62
N ILE A 25 -13.93 15.74 -7.01
CA ILE A 25 -13.10 14.97 -6.08
C ILE A 25 -12.00 15.84 -5.48
N ALA A 26 -11.31 16.63 -6.29
CA ALA A 26 -10.24 17.50 -5.84
C ALA A 26 -10.77 18.60 -4.88
N SER A 27 -11.89 19.25 -5.22
CA SER A 27 -12.55 20.25 -4.38
C SER A 27 -13.02 19.67 -3.05
N ALA A 28 -13.70 18.51 -3.07
CA ALA A 28 -14.14 17.83 -1.86
C ALA A 28 -12.96 17.48 -0.94
N ALA A 29 -11.89 16.93 -1.50
CA ALA A 29 -10.68 16.63 -0.76
C ALA A 29 -10.06 17.92 -0.16
N LYS A 30 -10.09 19.04 -0.88
CA LYS A 30 -9.58 20.32 -0.37
C LYS A 30 -10.40 20.83 0.80
N GLU A 31 -11.72 20.88 0.65
CA GLU A 31 -12.66 21.39 1.65
C GLU A 31 -12.65 20.55 2.93
N LEU A 32 -12.49 19.24 2.79
CA LEU A 32 -12.36 18.31 3.92
C LEU A 32 -10.97 18.31 4.56
N GLY A 33 -10.03 19.10 4.03
CA GLY A 33 -8.66 19.17 4.54
C GLY A 33 -7.84 17.90 4.32
N CYS A 34 -8.20 17.10 3.31
CA CYS A 34 -7.45 15.91 2.92
C CYS A 34 -6.09 16.30 2.34
N ARG A 35 -5.07 15.53 2.69
CA ARG A 35 -3.71 15.67 2.13
C ARG A 35 -3.55 14.94 0.80
N SER A 36 -4.38 13.92 0.58
CA SER A 36 -4.27 13.05 -0.57
C SER A 36 -5.59 12.39 -0.93
N VAL A 37 -5.71 11.98 -2.19
CA VAL A 37 -6.73 11.08 -2.73
C VAL A 37 -6.06 9.75 -3.09
N ALA A 38 -6.64 8.63 -2.65
CA ALA A 38 -6.15 7.31 -2.97
C ALA A 38 -7.11 6.58 -3.92
N PHE A 39 -6.59 6.02 -5.00
CA PHE A 39 -7.32 5.15 -5.91
C PHE A 39 -7.13 3.70 -5.47
N THR A 40 -8.19 3.07 -4.99
CA THR A 40 -8.14 1.75 -4.34
C THR A 40 -9.47 0.99 -4.50
N TYR A 41 -9.56 -0.20 -3.88
CA TYR A 41 -10.62 -1.23 -3.96
C TYR A 41 -10.73 -1.89 -5.34
N ASN A 42 -10.83 -1.09 -6.39
CA ASN A 42 -10.54 -1.50 -7.76
C ASN A 42 -9.13 -1.08 -8.15
N ASP A 43 -8.55 -1.82 -9.10
CA ASP A 43 -7.23 -1.46 -9.61
C ASP A 43 -7.33 -0.18 -10.46
N PRO A 44 -6.61 0.91 -10.11
CA PRO A 44 -6.65 2.16 -10.86
C PRO A 44 -6.11 2.05 -12.28
N VAL A 45 -5.38 0.99 -12.61
CA VAL A 45 -4.95 0.72 -14.00
C VAL A 45 -6.17 0.51 -14.93
N ILE A 46 -7.30 0.01 -14.42
CA ILE A 46 -8.50 -0.24 -15.23
C ILE A 46 -9.25 1.05 -15.59
N PHE A 47 -9.10 2.09 -14.79
CA PHE A 47 -9.72 3.41 -15.00
C PHE A 47 -8.64 4.51 -15.05
N ALA A 48 -7.51 4.20 -15.68
CA ALA A 48 -6.30 5.02 -15.66
C ALA A 48 -6.56 6.46 -16.11
N GLU A 49 -7.35 6.67 -17.17
CA GLU A 49 -7.69 7.99 -17.69
C GLU A 49 -8.39 8.86 -16.64
N TYR A 50 -9.36 8.28 -15.93
CA TYR A 50 -10.08 8.99 -14.88
C TYR A 50 -9.20 9.28 -13.66
N ALA A 51 -8.38 8.31 -13.24
CA ALA A 51 -7.41 8.49 -12.16
C ALA A 51 -6.38 9.59 -12.50
N ILE A 52 -5.91 9.65 -13.74
CA ILE A 52 -4.99 10.68 -14.24
C ILE A 52 -5.64 12.06 -14.19
N ASP A 53 -6.89 12.19 -14.63
CA ASP A 53 -7.59 13.47 -14.61
C ASP A 53 -7.82 13.96 -13.17
N ILE A 54 -8.21 13.05 -12.25
CA ILE A 54 -8.30 13.39 -10.82
C ILE A 54 -6.95 13.84 -10.27
N ALA A 55 -5.85 13.16 -10.64
CA ALA A 55 -4.53 13.53 -10.19
C ALA A 55 -4.08 14.91 -10.69
N ARG A 56 -4.44 15.26 -11.93
CA ARG A 56 -4.19 16.59 -12.50
C ARG A 56 -4.95 17.68 -11.74
N GLU A 57 -6.22 17.47 -11.45
CA GLU A 57 -7.02 18.43 -10.65
C GLU A 57 -6.55 18.52 -9.19
N SER A 58 -6.29 17.37 -8.56
CA SER A 58 -5.77 17.30 -7.18
C SER A 58 -4.48 18.09 -7.02
N ARG A 59 -3.55 17.95 -7.99
CA ARG A 59 -2.27 18.66 -7.98
C ARG A 59 -2.42 20.19 -8.03
N ARG A 60 -3.45 20.71 -8.71
CA ARG A 60 -3.73 22.16 -8.75
C ARG A 60 -4.11 22.72 -7.37
N LEU A 61 -4.60 21.87 -6.48
CA LEU A 61 -5.04 22.22 -5.12
C LEU A 61 -4.05 21.80 -4.02
N ASP A 62 -2.85 21.36 -4.40
CA ASP A 62 -1.82 20.79 -3.53
C ASP A 62 -2.29 19.52 -2.78
N ILE A 63 -3.08 18.70 -3.47
CA ILE A 63 -3.56 17.41 -2.98
C ILE A 63 -2.79 16.31 -3.70
N LYS A 64 -2.19 15.43 -2.90
CA LYS A 64 -1.39 14.30 -3.38
C LYS A 64 -2.26 13.17 -3.91
N THR A 65 -1.71 12.34 -4.77
CA THR A 65 -2.42 11.14 -5.26
C THR A 65 -1.66 9.86 -5.02
N VAL A 66 -2.41 8.81 -4.64
CA VAL A 66 -1.88 7.50 -4.28
C VAL A 66 -2.54 6.43 -5.12
N ALA A 67 -1.77 5.58 -5.79
CA ALA A 67 -2.27 4.40 -6.48
C ALA A 67 -2.10 3.16 -5.60
N VAL A 68 -3.20 2.48 -5.25
CA VAL A 68 -3.17 1.13 -4.66
C VAL A 68 -3.52 0.14 -5.77
N THR A 69 -2.54 -0.58 -6.28
CA THR A 69 -2.64 -1.32 -7.56
C THR A 69 -2.02 -2.71 -7.47
N ALA A 70 -2.46 -3.64 -8.32
CA ALA A 70 -1.76 -4.91 -8.53
C ALA A 70 -0.48 -4.74 -9.36
N GLY A 71 -0.21 -3.55 -9.89
CA GLY A 71 0.99 -3.28 -10.70
C GLY A 71 1.02 -4.01 -12.04
N TYR A 72 -0.08 -4.66 -12.42
CA TYR A 72 -0.20 -5.43 -13.66
C TYR A 72 -0.62 -4.52 -14.81
N ILE A 73 0.33 -3.72 -15.29
CA ILE A 73 0.13 -2.69 -16.31
C ILE A 73 1.03 -2.94 -17.53
N ASN A 74 0.50 -2.66 -18.72
CA ASN A 74 1.28 -2.77 -19.96
C ASN A 74 2.45 -1.75 -19.93
N PRO A 75 3.66 -2.14 -20.38
CA PRO A 75 4.79 -1.22 -20.46
C PRO A 75 4.49 0.12 -21.17
N ALA A 76 3.64 0.14 -22.19
CA ALA A 76 3.29 1.36 -22.92
C ALA A 76 2.45 2.35 -22.10
N ALA A 77 1.63 1.85 -21.17
CA ALA A 77 0.72 2.68 -20.36
C ALA A 77 1.37 3.12 -19.03
N ARG A 78 2.38 2.39 -18.55
CA ARG A 78 2.99 2.61 -17.23
C ARG A 78 3.48 4.03 -17.01
N ALA A 79 4.11 4.61 -18.03
CA ALA A 79 4.83 5.87 -17.88
C ALA A 79 3.87 7.03 -17.73
N GLU A 80 2.78 7.04 -18.50
CA GLU A 80 1.75 8.06 -18.38
C GLU A 80 1.01 7.93 -17.04
N PHE A 81 0.68 6.72 -16.61
CA PHE A 81 -0.01 6.50 -15.35
C PHE A 81 0.81 6.96 -14.14
N PHE A 82 2.04 6.47 -13.98
CA PHE A 82 2.85 6.76 -12.79
C PHE A 82 3.39 8.19 -12.72
N ARG A 83 3.57 8.88 -13.87
CA ARG A 83 3.95 10.31 -13.89
C ARG A 83 2.98 11.21 -13.11
N HIS A 84 1.72 10.79 -13.03
CA HIS A 84 0.67 11.57 -12.37
C HIS A 84 0.48 11.22 -10.89
N MET A 85 1.07 10.13 -10.39
CA MET A 85 0.95 9.71 -8.99
C MET A 85 2.06 10.32 -8.11
N ASP A 86 1.78 10.53 -6.82
CA ASP A 86 2.80 10.91 -5.83
C ASP A 86 3.31 9.69 -5.04
N ALA A 87 2.47 8.66 -4.89
CA ALA A 87 2.83 7.39 -4.25
C ALA A 87 2.11 6.19 -4.89
N ALA A 88 2.69 5.00 -4.76
CA ALA A 88 2.11 3.75 -5.18
C ALA A 88 2.34 2.67 -4.12
N ASN A 89 1.26 1.99 -3.71
CA ASN A 89 1.34 0.72 -3.00
C ASN A 89 1.00 -0.40 -4.00
N VAL A 90 1.98 -1.25 -4.28
CA VAL A 90 1.85 -2.31 -5.29
C VAL A 90 1.70 -3.67 -4.61
N ASP A 91 0.64 -4.39 -4.96
CA ASP A 91 0.40 -5.73 -4.44
C ASP A 91 1.31 -6.77 -5.12
N LEU A 92 2.39 -7.17 -4.46
CA LEU A 92 3.18 -8.34 -4.82
C LEU A 92 2.55 -9.57 -4.18
N LYS A 93 1.56 -10.16 -4.86
CA LYS A 93 0.63 -11.13 -4.27
C LYS A 93 1.25 -12.48 -3.90
N ALA A 94 2.37 -12.83 -4.52
CA ALA A 94 3.20 -14.00 -4.27
C ALA A 94 4.54 -13.80 -4.98
N PHE A 95 5.45 -14.75 -4.84
CA PHE A 95 6.73 -14.77 -5.56
C PHE A 95 6.91 -16.05 -6.38
N SER A 96 5.79 -16.57 -6.90
CA SER A 96 5.73 -17.75 -7.75
C SER A 96 4.78 -17.54 -8.94
N GLU A 97 5.22 -17.91 -10.14
CA GLU A 97 4.36 -17.89 -11.35
C GLU A 97 3.16 -18.85 -11.22
N GLU A 98 3.29 -19.92 -10.43
CA GLU A 98 2.20 -20.85 -10.17
C GLU A 98 1.03 -20.17 -9.44
N PHE A 99 1.31 -19.41 -8.38
CA PHE A 99 0.27 -18.65 -7.67
C PHE A 99 -0.41 -17.66 -8.61
N TYR A 100 0.37 -16.91 -9.39
CA TYR A 100 -0.18 -15.93 -10.32
C TYR A 100 -1.08 -16.56 -11.38
N ARG A 101 -0.65 -17.68 -11.95
CA ARG A 101 -1.42 -18.41 -12.97
C ARG A 101 -2.71 -19.00 -12.41
N ASN A 102 -2.64 -19.63 -11.23
CA ASN A 102 -3.74 -20.44 -10.70
C ASN A 102 -4.71 -19.65 -9.82
N VAL A 103 -4.23 -18.63 -9.11
CA VAL A 103 -5.02 -17.91 -8.11
C VAL A 103 -5.47 -16.54 -8.63
N THR A 104 -4.61 -15.81 -9.33
CA THR A 104 -4.93 -14.46 -9.85
C THR A 104 -5.25 -14.43 -11.34
N LEU A 105 -4.98 -15.52 -12.06
CA LEU A 105 -5.14 -15.64 -13.51
C LEU A 105 -4.30 -14.59 -14.27
N SER A 106 -3.08 -14.33 -13.77
CA SER A 106 -2.13 -13.38 -14.32
C SER A 106 -0.70 -13.95 -14.30
N SER A 107 0.32 -13.09 -14.44
CA SER A 107 1.74 -13.47 -14.41
C SER A 107 2.51 -12.56 -13.45
N LEU A 108 3.56 -13.09 -12.82
CA LEU A 108 4.37 -12.38 -11.84
C LEU A 108 5.28 -11.35 -12.52
N GLN A 109 5.91 -11.70 -13.65
CA GLN A 109 6.93 -10.84 -14.28
C GLN A 109 6.46 -9.40 -14.57
N PRO A 110 5.24 -9.14 -15.10
CA PRO A 110 4.79 -7.77 -15.33
C PRO A 110 4.69 -6.92 -14.05
N VAL A 111 4.40 -7.54 -12.89
CA VAL A 111 4.36 -6.85 -11.60
C VAL A 111 5.78 -6.50 -11.14
N LEU A 112 6.72 -7.44 -11.28
CA LEU A 112 8.14 -7.20 -10.97
C LEU A 112 8.72 -6.07 -11.83
N ASP A 113 8.40 -6.06 -13.12
CA ASP A 113 8.80 -5.00 -14.02
C ASP A 113 8.24 -3.65 -13.59
N SER A 114 7.02 -3.61 -13.03
CA SER A 114 6.39 -2.39 -12.49
C SER A 114 7.05 -1.87 -11.25
N LEU A 115 7.39 -2.75 -10.31
CA LEU A 115 8.17 -2.36 -9.14
C LEU A 115 9.53 -1.77 -9.53
N VAL A 116 10.25 -2.41 -10.46
CA VAL A 116 11.55 -1.91 -10.96
C VAL A 116 11.37 -0.55 -11.64
N TYR A 117 10.37 -0.39 -12.50
CA TYR A 117 10.12 0.89 -13.17
C TYR A 117 9.80 2.00 -12.19
N ILE A 118 8.86 1.79 -11.26
CA ILE A 118 8.46 2.81 -10.29
C ILE A 118 9.67 3.25 -9.47
N ARG A 119 10.49 2.29 -9.01
CA ARG A 119 11.66 2.59 -8.17
C ARG A 119 12.76 3.37 -8.90
N HIS A 120 13.07 3.00 -10.14
CA HIS A 120 14.28 3.49 -10.82
C HIS A 120 14.02 4.58 -11.84
N GLU A 121 12.80 4.68 -12.36
CA GLU A 121 12.45 5.58 -13.47
C GLU A 121 11.47 6.69 -13.06
N THR A 122 11.09 6.76 -11.78
CA THR A 122 10.11 7.74 -11.28
C THR A 122 10.47 8.27 -9.89
N ASP A 123 9.90 9.41 -9.52
CA ASP A 123 9.96 9.97 -8.15
C ASP A 123 8.79 9.50 -7.25
N VAL A 124 7.99 8.54 -7.72
CA VAL A 124 6.82 8.03 -6.99
C VAL A 124 7.29 7.29 -5.74
N TRP A 125 6.70 7.64 -4.59
CA TRP A 125 6.96 6.91 -3.35
C TRP A 125 6.40 5.48 -3.46
N LEU A 126 7.26 4.47 -3.36
CA LEU A 126 6.87 3.07 -3.56
C LEU A 126 6.78 2.32 -2.23
N GLU A 127 5.69 1.59 -2.07
CA GLU A 127 5.50 0.58 -1.03
C GLU A 127 4.97 -0.72 -1.65
N ILE A 128 5.22 -1.85 -0.99
CA ILE A 128 4.79 -3.18 -1.44
C ILE A 128 3.87 -3.78 -0.40
N THR A 129 2.78 -4.40 -0.85
CA THR A 129 1.91 -5.21 0.02
C THR A 129 1.85 -6.64 -0.46
N THR A 130 1.93 -7.58 0.48
CA THR A 130 1.71 -9.01 0.24
C THR A 130 0.71 -9.52 1.26
N LEU A 131 -0.50 -9.85 0.79
CA LEU A 131 -1.51 -10.54 1.58
C LEU A 131 -1.10 -12.02 1.71
N LEU A 132 -0.73 -12.43 2.92
CA LEU A 132 -0.31 -13.81 3.19
C LEU A 132 -1.53 -14.70 3.34
N ILE A 133 -1.58 -15.79 2.57
CA ILE A 133 -2.64 -16.79 2.53
C ILE A 133 -2.02 -18.13 2.96
N PRO A 134 -2.45 -18.71 4.10
CA PRO A 134 -1.87 -19.94 4.62
C PRO A 134 -1.88 -21.08 3.60
N GLY A 135 -0.72 -21.72 3.40
CA GLY A 135 -0.52 -22.83 2.48
C GLY A 135 -0.54 -22.44 1.00
N LYS A 136 -0.48 -21.15 0.66
CA LYS A 136 -0.49 -20.66 -0.74
C LYS A 136 0.71 -19.79 -1.10
N ASN A 137 1.12 -18.88 -0.23
CA ASN A 137 2.23 -17.95 -0.48
C ASN A 137 2.99 -17.59 0.82
N ASP A 138 2.86 -18.40 1.87
CA ASP A 138 3.50 -18.21 3.18
C ASP A 138 4.65 -19.20 3.45
N ASP A 139 5.14 -19.87 2.40
CA ASP A 139 6.31 -20.73 2.47
C ASP A 139 7.57 -19.91 2.82
N PRO A 140 8.36 -20.30 3.83
CA PRO A 140 9.53 -19.54 4.24
C PRO A 140 10.58 -19.30 3.14
N ALA A 141 10.76 -20.24 2.21
CA ALA A 141 11.73 -20.09 1.12
C ALA A 141 11.21 -19.11 0.06
N GLU A 142 9.91 -19.17 -0.27
CA GLU A 142 9.28 -18.18 -1.16
C GLU A 142 9.36 -16.77 -0.58
N ILE A 143 9.04 -16.60 0.71
CA ILE A 143 9.14 -15.30 1.40
C ILE A 143 10.59 -14.80 1.42
N GLY A 144 11.55 -15.68 1.71
CA GLY A 144 12.97 -15.35 1.65
C GLY A 144 13.39 -14.83 0.28
N ALA A 145 13.06 -15.56 -0.78
CA ALA A 145 13.36 -15.17 -2.17
C ALA A 145 12.72 -13.84 -2.56
N MET A 146 11.47 -13.61 -2.15
CA MET A 146 10.77 -12.34 -2.36
C MET A 146 11.51 -11.18 -1.69
N CYS A 147 11.89 -11.34 -0.42
CA CYS A 147 12.55 -10.28 0.36
C CYS A 147 13.96 -9.98 -0.14
N GLU A 148 14.73 -11.01 -0.52
CA GLU A 148 16.03 -10.86 -1.15
C GLU A 148 15.92 -10.12 -2.49
N TRP A 149 14.94 -10.48 -3.31
CA TRP A 149 14.68 -9.77 -4.56
C TRP A 149 14.31 -8.30 -4.33
N VAL A 150 13.43 -8.00 -3.38
CA VAL A 150 13.06 -6.62 -3.02
C VAL A 150 14.30 -5.83 -2.60
N ARG A 151 15.11 -6.38 -1.68
CA ARG A 151 16.35 -5.75 -1.23
C ARG A 151 17.29 -5.47 -2.40
N ASP A 152 17.56 -6.49 -3.22
CA ASP A 152 18.60 -6.42 -4.25
C ASP A 152 18.17 -5.59 -5.46
N ARG A 153 16.88 -5.56 -5.77
CA ARG A 153 16.35 -4.89 -6.97
C ARG A 153 15.73 -3.53 -6.68
N LEU A 154 15.22 -3.30 -5.48
CA LEU A 154 14.50 -2.07 -5.13
C LEU A 154 15.15 -1.29 -3.98
N GLY A 155 15.94 -1.97 -3.14
CA GLY A 155 16.60 -1.39 -1.98
C GLY A 155 16.01 -1.88 -0.67
N ASP A 156 16.78 -1.74 0.40
CA ASP A 156 16.39 -2.14 1.77
C ASP A 156 15.45 -1.13 2.46
N ASP A 157 15.20 0.00 1.80
CA ASP A 157 14.46 1.15 2.28
C ASP A 157 13.00 1.21 1.77
N VAL A 158 12.62 0.31 0.86
CA VAL A 158 11.24 0.18 0.35
C VAL A 158 10.37 -0.55 1.39
N PRO A 159 9.29 0.07 1.88
CA PRO A 159 8.38 -0.58 2.82
C PRO A 159 7.71 -1.84 2.25
N LEU A 160 7.74 -2.91 3.03
CA LEU A 160 7.00 -4.15 2.77
C LEU A 160 5.93 -4.35 3.85
N HIS A 161 4.67 -4.46 3.42
CA HIS A 161 3.53 -4.76 4.27
C HIS A 161 3.10 -6.21 4.08
N LEU A 162 3.19 -7.00 5.14
CA LEU A 162 2.69 -8.37 5.20
C LEU A 162 1.33 -8.32 5.90
N THR A 163 0.25 -8.65 5.19
CA THR A 163 -1.11 -8.49 5.74
C THR A 163 -1.80 -9.83 5.93
N ALA A 164 -2.62 -9.94 6.98
CA ALA A 164 -3.41 -11.13 7.23
C ALA A 164 -4.56 -11.28 6.22
N PHE A 165 -4.67 -12.49 5.67
CA PHE A 165 -5.85 -12.95 4.98
C PHE A 165 -6.95 -13.33 5.97
N HIS A 166 -8.20 -13.12 5.57
CA HIS A 166 -9.37 -13.77 6.15
C HIS A 166 -10.19 -14.43 5.03
N PRO A 167 -10.83 -15.58 5.30
CA PRO A 167 -11.61 -16.31 4.29
C PRO A 167 -12.64 -15.40 3.62
N ASP A 168 -12.53 -15.24 2.31
CA ASP A 168 -13.37 -14.32 1.56
C ASP A 168 -13.54 -14.70 0.08
N TYR A 169 -14.63 -14.20 -0.48
CA TYR A 169 -15.05 -14.49 -1.85
C TYR A 169 -15.14 -16.00 -2.09
N LYS A 170 -14.37 -16.52 -3.06
CA LYS A 170 -14.34 -17.94 -3.46
C LYS A 170 -13.35 -18.79 -2.66
N MET A 171 -12.59 -18.20 -1.73
CA MET A 171 -11.58 -18.91 -0.94
C MET A 171 -12.01 -18.91 0.51
N LEU A 172 -12.95 -19.79 0.83
CA LEU A 172 -13.58 -19.93 2.14
C LEU A 172 -13.05 -21.15 2.92
N ASP A 173 -12.29 -22.00 2.24
CA ASP A 173 -11.71 -23.26 2.72
C ASP A 173 -10.32 -23.10 3.33
N VAL A 174 -9.69 -21.94 3.18
CA VAL A 174 -8.40 -21.60 3.77
C VAL A 174 -8.63 -20.79 5.06
N PRO A 175 -8.00 -21.12 6.20
CA PRO A 175 -8.15 -20.35 7.43
C PRO A 175 -7.58 -18.94 7.31
N ALA A 176 -8.00 -18.04 8.20
CA ALA A 176 -7.37 -16.74 8.35
C ALA A 176 -5.88 -16.88 8.74
N THR A 177 -5.05 -15.94 8.30
CA THR A 177 -3.63 -15.92 8.65
C THR A 177 -3.47 -15.64 10.13
N SER A 178 -2.77 -16.53 10.83
CA SER A 178 -2.48 -16.34 12.25
C SER A 178 -1.40 -15.27 12.46
N ALA A 179 -1.40 -14.65 13.64
CA ALA A 179 -0.33 -13.75 14.05
C ALA A 179 1.05 -14.44 14.03
N GLU A 180 1.11 -15.74 14.31
CA GLU A 180 2.34 -16.54 14.24
C GLU A 180 2.93 -16.56 12.82
N VAL A 181 2.10 -16.82 11.80
CA VAL A 181 2.55 -16.84 10.40
C VAL A 181 3.03 -15.46 9.97
N LEU A 182 2.29 -14.40 10.33
CA LEU A 182 2.68 -13.02 10.06
C LEU A 182 4.03 -12.66 10.69
N ASN A 183 4.19 -12.94 11.98
CA ASN A 183 5.42 -12.67 12.72
C ASN A 183 6.61 -13.41 12.14
N ARG A 184 6.43 -14.69 11.78
CA ARG A 184 7.47 -15.50 11.13
C ARG A 184 7.90 -14.91 9.80
N CYS A 185 6.94 -14.52 8.94
CA CYS A 185 7.26 -13.91 7.65
C CYS A 185 7.95 -12.55 7.81
N ARG A 186 7.53 -11.75 8.79
CA ARG A 186 8.19 -10.49 9.14
C ARG A 186 9.63 -10.71 9.61
N GLU A 187 9.88 -11.71 10.45
CA GLU A 187 11.24 -12.05 10.87
C GLU A 187 12.13 -12.48 9.70
N ILE A 188 11.60 -13.24 8.75
CA ILE A 188 12.32 -13.64 7.53
C ILE A 188 12.70 -12.39 6.73
N ALA A 189 11.76 -11.48 6.51
CA ALA A 189 11.99 -10.24 5.78
C ALA A 189 13.05 -9.33 6.44
N LEU A 190 13.00 -9.20 7.78
CA LEU A 190 14.01 -8.46 8.55
C LEU A 190 15.38 -9.14 8.50
N LYS A 191 15.44 -10.47 8.60
CA LYS A 191 16.69 -11.25 8.46
C LYS A 191 17.28 -11.16 7.04
N ALA A 192 16.42 -11.02 6.04
CA ALA A 192 16.84 -10.72 4.68
C ALA A 192 17.38 -9.28 4.54
N GLY A 193 17.29 -8.43 5.56
CA GLY A 193 17.91 -7.11 5.58
C GLY A 193 17.01 -5.95 5.16
N LEU A 194 15.71 -6.19 4.95
CA LEU A 194 14.74 -5.10 4.78
C LEU A 194 14.59 -4.32 6.08
N LYS A 195 14.59 -2.99 6.02
CA LYS A 195 14.54 -2.12 7.19
C LYS A 195 13.11 -1.82 7.67
N PHE A 196 12.16 -1.82 6.74
CA PHE A 196 10.78 -1.37 6.97
C PHE A 196 9.81 -2.49 6.59
N VAL A 197 9.54 -3.38 7.55
CA VAL A 197 8.60 -4.49 7.38
C VAL A 197 7.47 -4.35 8.38
N TYR A 198 6.25 -4.24 7.85
CA TYR A 198 5.04 -4.00 8.62
C TYR A 198 4.10 -5.20 8.60
N THR A 199 3.39 -5.43 9.69
CA THR A 199 2.22 -6.33 9.73
C THR A 199 0.94 -5.51 9.64
N GLY A 200 -0.05 -6.02 8.90
CA GLY A 200 -1.36 -5.39 8.76
C GLY A 200 -2.52 -6.38 8.78
N ASN A 201 -3.74 -5.86 8.76
CA ASN A 201 -4.97 -6.61 9.00
C ASN A 201 -5.05 -7.34 10.37
N VAL A 202 -4.21 -6.94 11.33
CA VAL A 202 -4.19 -7.43 12.71
C VAL A 202 -3.86 -6.29 13.68
N HIS A 203 -4.20 -6.48 14.96
CA HIS A 203 -3.64 -5.68 16.05
C HIS A 203 -2.25 -6.22 16.40
N ASP A 204 -1.22 -5.47 16.03
CA ASP A 204 0.18 -5.80 16.29
C ASP A 204 0.98 -4.51 16.43
N GLN A 205 1.12 -4.04 17.66
CA GLN A 205 1.85 -2.80 17.94
C GLN A 205 3.32 -2.89 17.52
N VAL A 206 3.94 -4.05 17.66
CA VAL A 206 5.37 -4.23 17.32
C VAL A 206 5.56 -4.29 15.81
N GLY A 207 4.71 -5.02 15.10
CA GLY A 207 4.82 -5.16 13.66
C GLY A 207 4.30 -3.97 12.86
N SER A 208 3.31 -3.20 13.35
CA SER A 208 2.77 -2.03 12.63
C SER A 208 3.54 -0.72 12.90
N SER A 209 4.44 -0.71 13.88
CA SER A 209 5.26 0.44 14.24
C SER A 209 6.51 0.60 13.38
N THR A 210 6.98 1.84 13.23
CA THR A 210 8.22 2.17 12.52
C THR A 210 9.38 2.27 13.49
N TYR A 211 10.47 1.55 13.19
CA TYR A 211 11.69 1.56 13.97
C TYR A 211 12.81 2.24 13.20
N CYS A 212 13.64 2.99 13.89
CA CYS A 212 14.81 3.63 13.31
C CYS A 212 15.86 2.56 12.95
N PRO A 213 16.31 2.48 11.68
CA PRO A 213 17.32 1.49 11.29
C PRO A 213 18.70 1.78 11.90
N GLY A 214 18.96 3.01 12.35
CA GLY A 214 20.25 3.39 12.96
C GLY A 214 20.39 3.03 14.44
N CYS A 215 19.30 3.05 15.22
CA CYS A 215 19.36 2.85 16.68
C CYS A 215 18.27 1.92 17.25
N GLY A 216 17.36 1.40 16.43
CA GLY A 216 16.29 0.51 16.86
C GLY A 216 15.17 1.18 17.67
N THR A 217 15.20 2.50 17.88
CA THR A 217 14.13 3.20 18.58
C THR A 217 12.83 3.14 17.79
N CYS A 218 11.71 2.79 18.44
CA CYS A 218 10.37 2.97 17.86
C CYS A 218 10.11 4.47 17.68
N VAL A 219 10.08 4.91 16.42
CA VAL A 219 9.95 6.33 16.05
C VAL A 219 8.52 6.72 15.69
N ILE A 220 7.71 5.77 15.22
CA ILE A 220 6.27 5.96 15.08
C ILE A 220 5.61 4.70 15.59
N GLU A 221 5.00 4.79 16.76
CA GLU A 221 4.21 3.71 17.32
C GLU A 221 2.81 3.72 16.71
N ARG A 222 2.36 2.54 16.31
CA ARG A 222 1.00 2.32 15.78
C ARG A 222 0.42 1.08 16.40
N ASP A 223 -0.88 1.11 16.61
CA ASP A 223 -1.70 -0.09 16.73
C ASP A 223 -2.96 0.18 15.91
N TRP A 224 -3.10 -0.55 14.80
CA TRP A 224 -4.16 -0.31 13.83
C TRP A 224 -4.11 1.14 13.30
N TYR A 225 -5.24 1.85 13.32
CA TYR A 225 -5.34 3.26 12.91
C TYR A 225 -5.06 4.27 14.05
N VAL A 226 -4.54 3.81 15.19
CA VAL A 226 -4.21 4.67 16.34
C VAL A 226 -2.69 4.89 16.40
N LEU A 227 -2.29 6.17 16.47
CA LEU A 227 -0.89 6.56 16.66
C LEU A 227 -0.59 6.70 18.16
N GLY A 228 0.56 6.16 18.58
CA GLY A 228 1.12 6.31 19.92
C GLY A 228 2.28 7.30 19.94
N ALA A 229 3.43 6.87 20.47
CA ALA A 229 4.66 7.66 20.45
C ALA A 229 5.06 8.12 19.03
N TYR A 230 5.38 9.41 18.89
CA TYR A 230 5.86 10.02 17.65
C TYR A 230 7.19 10.74 17.92
N ARG A 231 8.30 10.09 17.55
CA ARG A 231 9.68 10.46 17.90
C ARG A 231 10.50 10.81 16.66
N LEU A 232 9.89 11.63 15.80
CA LEU A 232 10.54 12.23 14.64
C LEU A 232 10.75 13.73 14.87
N LYS A 233 11.87 14.24 14.39
CA LYS A 233 12.18 15.67 14.26
C LYS A 233 12.45 16.00 12.80
N ASN A 234 12.26 17.26 12.41
CA ASN A 234 12.48 17.72 11.04
C ASN A 234 11.78 16.81 10.01
N LYS A 235 10.53 16.46 10.28
CA LYS A 235 9.69 15.49 9.56
C LYS A 235 10.16 14.04 9.56
N ASN A 236 11.42 13.75 9.22
CA ASN A 236 11.86 12.38 8.94
C ASN A 236 13.17 11.97 9.62
N GLN A 237 13.61 12.68 10.66
CA GLN A 237 14.81 12.31 11.41
C GLN A 237 14.42 11.66 12.74
N CYS A 238 15.04 10.55 13.07
CA CYS A 238 14.94 9.97 14.41
C CYS A 238 15.36 11.00 15.45
N ASP A 239 14.53 11.24 16.47
CA ASP A 239 14.84 12.23 17.50
C ASP A 239 16.07 11.83 18.35
N GLN A 240 16.31 10.51 18.53
CA GLN A 240 17.39 9.94 19.31
C GLN A 240 18.76 9.98 18.63
N CYS A 241 18.88 9.44 17.41
CA CYS A 241 20.18 9.29 16.74
C CYS A 241 20.35 10.17 15.48
N GLY A 242 19.30 10.87 15.05
CA GLY A 242 19.37 11.74 13.86
C GLY A 242 19.35 11.00 12.51
N THR A 243 19.28 9.67 12.50
CA THR A 243 19.11 8.90 11.25
C THR A 243 17.91 9.42 10.46
N VAL A 244 18.10 9.67 9.17
CA VAL A 244 17.04 10.08 8.25
C VAL A 244 16.28 8.83 7.80
N LEU A 245 14.98 8.82 8.00
CA LEU A 245 14.08 7.76 7.55
C LEU A 245 13.52 8.11 6.15
N PRO A 246 13.45 7.11 5.25
CA PRO A 246 12.72 7.27 3.99
C PRO A 246 11.22 7.38 4.28
N GLY A 247 10.51 8.19 3.51
CA GLY A 247 9.07 8.37 3.62
C GLY A 247 8.60 9.81 3.47
N ARG A 248 7.32 10.02 3.70
CA ARG A 248 6.66 11.33 3.70
C ARG A 248 5.91 11.47 5.02
N PHE A 249 6.41 12.37 5.88
CA PHE A 249 5.93 12.52 7.25
C PHE A 249 5.63 13.99 7.54
N ASP A 250 4.70 14.21 8.46
CA ASP A 250 4.44 15.52 9.05
C ASP A 250 5.32 15.74 10.29
N ASP A 251 5.46 16.98 10.74
CA ASP A 251 6.22 17.28 11.97
C ASP A 251 5.50 16.79 13.24
N ARG A 252 4.20 16.46 13.16
CA ARG A 252 3.38 16.02 14.28
C ARG A 252 2.41 14.92 13.85
N PRO A 253 2.03 14.00 14.76
CA PRO A 253 1.02 13.01 14.46
C PRO A 253 -0.34 13.67 14.22
N GLY A 254 -1.13 13.10 13.30
CA GLY A 254 -2.52 13.50 13.10
C GLY A 254 -3.42 13.07 14.26
N THR A 255 -4.55 13.74 14.43
CA THR A 255 -5.54 13.47 15.49
C THR A 255 -6.82 12.80 14.98
N TRP A 256 -6.82 12.35 13.72
CA TRP A 256 -8.00 11.71 13.12
C TRP A 256 -8.34 10.37 13.77
N GLY A 257 -7.33 9.54 14.09
CA GLY A 257 -7.50 8.22 14.70
C GLY A 257 -8.25 7.23 13.80
N ALA A 258 -8.85 6.20 14.40
CA ALA A 258 -9.58 5.13 13.73
C ALA A 258 -11.00 5.53 13.26
N ARG A 259 -11.15 6.70 12.65
CA ARG A 259 -12.42 7.22 12.17
C ARG A 259 -12.54 7.12 10.66
N ARG A 260 -13.76 6.94 10.18
CA ARG A 260 -14.12 7.06 8.76
C ARG A 260 -15.28 8.02 8.64
N GLN A 261 -15.23 8.89 7.63
CA GLN A 261 -16.32 9.80 7.29
C GLN A 261 -16.79 9.45 5.88
N PRO A 262 -18.03 8.98 5.70
CA PRO A 262 -18.63 8.89 4.38
C PRO A 262 -18.71 10.28 3.75
N VAL A 263 -18.36 10.39 2.47
CA VAL A 263 -18.42 11.63 1.69
C VAL A 263 -19.45 11.43 0.59
N ARG A 264 -20.41 12.36 0.47
CA ARG A 264 -21.32 12.44 -0.68
C ARG A 264 -20.79 13.53 -1.59
N LEU A 265 -20.34 13.14 -2.78
CA LEU A 265 -19.67 14.04 -3.71
C LEU A 265 -20.65 15.02 -4.34
N ALA A 266 -21.93 14.69 -4.39
CA ALA A 266 -23.00 15.63 -4.77
C ALA A 266 -23.07 16.90 -3.90
N ASP A 267 -22.52 16.88 -2.68
CA ASP A 267 -22.51 18.03 -1.76
C ASP A 267 -21.37 19.02 -2.07
N PHE A 268 -20.47 18.68 -3.01
CA PHE A 268 -19.30 19.47 -3.38
C PHE A 268 -19.40 19.87 -4.86
N GLN A 269 -19.53 21.16 -5.15
CA GLN A 269 -19.61 21.71 -6.51
C GLN A 269 -18.52 22.76 -6.73
#